data_AF-A0A6B2F5P7-F1
#
_entry.id   AF-A0A6B2F5P7-F1
#
_cell.length_a   1.000
_cell.length_b   1.000
_cell.length_c   1.000
_cell.angle_alpha   90.00
_cell.angle_beta   90.00
_cell.angle_gamma   90.00
#
_symmetry.space_group_name_H-M   'P 1'
#
loop_
_entity.id
_entity.type
_entity.pdbx_description
1 polymer ?
#
loop_
_entity_poly.entity_id
_entity_poly.type
_entity_poly.pdbx_seq_one_letter_code
_entity_poly.pdbx_strand_id
1 'polypeptide(L)'
;MANSIAEPLSCDTFVALPPATLDGQVIFGKNSDRPSDEVQEIVFFPAAVHDPGQKVECTYIETEQVPKTYGVVLSRPSWLWGAEMGANECGVCIGNEAIWGKEEVCSDEALLGMDLVRLGLERADTAEKAVGVIVELVDKYNQGGNCVESQMTFTYYNSFLIADRKEAWILETSGKHWAAEKVKEGTRNISNQLSITTKIDREHPELRNYALSKGWWDGKEVFDFAATYSYVNTARMTTASGRFCEGYNLLKKYAGNITAETMMTILRDKESGLNMEGAFMTTGSMVSILPQDPSLPCIHFFTGTPDPDRSVFKPFIFVQNITQLLKTSSPVFGPEDPVKKKPRFHTKLDRRHELYQKHEQAVAMMESSKEKAKLIMEQIHKLEKTKIDEMEHILQNGFLNVDQAVNLFSDCVEEEIHIYA
;
A
#
# COMPACT_ATOMS: atom_id res chain seq x y z
N MET A 1 14.40 -23.23 24.78
CA MET A 1 13.79 -21.96 25.21
C MET A 1 12.81 -21.59 24.11
N ALA A 2 11.51 -21.58 24.44
CA ALA A 2 10.45 -21.35 23.46
C ALA A 2 10.58 -19.93 22.90
N ASN A 3 10.73 -19.81 21.58
CA ASN A 3 10.72 -18.55 20.87
C ASN A 3 9.47 -17.76 21.27
N SER A 4 9.68 -16.55 21.78
CA SER A 4 8.62 -15.58 22.00
C SER A 4 7.87 -15.40 20.69
N ILE A 5 6.56 -15.65 20.74
CA ILE A 5 5.63 -15.35 19.66
C ILE A 5 5.79 -13.86 19.37
N ALA A 6 6.34 -13.51 18.21
CA ALA A 6 6.47 -12.12 17.80
C ALA A 6 5.10 -11.43 17.85
N GLU A 7 5.08 -10.24 18.43
CA GLU A 7 3.92 -9.35 18.50
C GLU A 7 3.38 -9.04 17.08
N PRO A 8 2.08 -8.73 16.95
CA PRO A 8 1.37 -8.74 15.68
C PRO A 8 1.89 -7.72 14.66
N LEU A 9 1.76 -8.12 13.40
CA LEU A 9 2.34 -7.54 12.20
C LEU A 9 1.20 -6.84 11.45
N SER A 10 1.18 -5.52 11.37
CA SER A 10 -0.05 -4.80 10.99
C SER A 10 0.20 -3.65 10.03
N CYS A 11 -0.45 -3.55 8.87
CA CYS A 11 -0.47 -2.38 7.99
C CYS A 11 -1.81 -1.64 8.17
N ASP A 12 -1.89 -0.37 7.78
CA ASP A 12 -3.17 0.35 7.73
C ASP A 12 -3.30 1.18 6.45
N THR A 13 -4.47 1.13 5.84
CA THR A 13 -4.86 1.96 4.71
C THR A 13 -6.13 2.74 5.03
N PHE A 14 -6.15 4.00 4.62
CA PHE A 14 -7.16 5.00 4.93
C PHE A 14 -7.65 5.67 3.65
N VAL A 15 -8.92 6.07 3.65
CA VAL A 15 -9.48 6.96 2.65
C VAL A 15 -10.44 7.96 3.29
N ALA A 16 -10.38 9.19 2.81
CA ALA A 16 -11.35 10.23 3.08
C ALA A 16 -11.89 10.75 1.74
N LEU A 17 -13.20 10.71 1.60
CA LEU A 17 -13.95 11.21 0.46
C LEU A 17 -14.78 12.42 0.92
N PRO A 18 -15.17 13.32 0.01
CA PRO A 18 -16.11 14.39 0.34
C PRO A 18 -17.37 13.84 1.03
N PRO A 19 -17.92 14.49 2.06
CA PRO A 19 -17.54 15.80 2.59
C PRO A 19 -16.48 15.75 3.73
N ALA A 20 -15.76 14.62 3.93
CA ALA A 20 -14.81 14.50 5.04
C ALA A 20 -13.49 15.27 4.83
N THR A 21 -13.22 15.72 3.61
CA THR A 21 -12.00 16.40 3.21
C THR A 21 -12.23 17.90 3.05
N LEU A 22 -11.24 18.71 3.42
CA LEU A 22 -11.36 20.18 3.42
C LEU A 22 -11.74 20.73 2.03
N ASP A 23 -11.04 20.28 0.99
CA ASP A 23 -11.15 20.84 -0.37
C ASP A 23 -12.02 20.00 -1.32
N GLY A 24 -12.83 19.08 -0.79
CA GLY A 24 -13.70 18.22 -1.60
C GLY A 24 -12.95 17.25 -2.52
N GLN A 25 -11.73 16.86 -2.16
CA GLN A 25 -10.89 15.91 -2.91
C GLN A 25 -10.95 14.53 -2.25
N VAL A 26 -10.54 13.46 -2.93
CA VAL A 26 -10.33 12.17 -2.25
C VAL A 26 -8.89 12.11 -1.75
N ILE A 27 -8.70 11.82 -0.46
CA ILE A 27 -7.39 11.65 0.18
C ILE A 27 -7.22 10.18 0.54
N PHE A 28 -6.17 9.54 0.02
CA PHE A 28 -5.80 8.16 0.32
C PHE A 28 -4.50 8.14 1.13
N GLY A 29 -4.35 7.21 2.08
CA GLY A 29 -3.12 7.04 2.84
C GLY A 29 -2.85 5.58 3.17
N LYS A 30 -1.59 5.12 3.09
CA LYS A 30 -1.18 3.78 3.52
C LYS A 30 0.15 3.82 4.28
N ASN A 31 0.25 3.06 5.35
CA ASN A 31 1.50 2.54 5.91
C ASN A 31 1.69 1.07 5.53
N SER A 32 2.90 0.70 5.12
CA SER A 32 3.28 -0.69 4.88
C SER A 32 4.30 -1.15 5.92
N ASP A 33 3.82 -2.01 6.81
CA ASP A 33 4.58 -2.54 7.93
C ASP A 33 5.12 -3.93 7.58
N ARG A 34 6.44 -4.00 7.51
CA ARG A 34 7.19 -5.14 6.95
C ARG A 34 8.38 -5.45 7.88
N PRO A 35 9.09 -6.59 7.71
CA PRO A 35 10.33 -6.82 8.45
C PRO A 35 11.26 -5.61 8.36
N SER A 36 11.86 -5.19 9.46
CA SER A 36 12.58 -3.90 9.54
C SER A 36 13.83 -3.81 8.68
N ASP A 37 14.30 -4.95 8.15
CA ASP A 37 15.41 -5.06 7.22
C ASP A 37 14.97 -5.21 5.75
N GLU A 38 13.66 -5.14 5.48
CA GLU A 38 13.10 -5.22 4.14
C GLU A 38 12.98 -3.83 3.50
N VAL A 39 13.72 -3.64 2.41
CA VAL A 39 13.77 -2.35 1.70
C VAL A 39 12.55 -2.20 0.81
N GLN A 40 11.85 -1.07 0.95
CA GLN A 40 10.84 -0.63 -0.03
C GLN A 40 11.38 0.38 -1.02
N GLU A 41 11.20 0.06 -2.29
CA GLU A 41 11.55 0.93 -3.42
C GLU A 41 10.36 1.79 -3.83
N ILE A 42 10.66 2.97 -4.38
CA ILE A 42 9.69 3.75 -5.18
C ILE A 42 10.12 3.66 -6.64
N VAL A 43 9.28 3.05 -7.47
CA VAL A 43 9.57 2.80 -8.89
C VAL A 43 8.42 3.22 -9.79
N PHE A 44 8.76 3.64 -11.01
CA PHE A 44 7.79 4.02 -12.04
C PHE A 44 7.90 3.09 -13.25
N PHE A 45 6.76 2.56 -13.68
CA PHE A 45 6.62 1.80 -14.92
C PHE A 45 5.70 2.56 -15.87
N PRO A 46 6.15 2.89 -17.10
CA PRO A 46 5.33 3.62 -18.06
C PRO A 46 4.20 2.72 -18.62
N ALA A 47 3.16 3.37 -19.16
CA ALA A 47 2.15 2.69 -19.93
C ALA A 47 2.77 1.93 -21.12
N ALA A 48 2.23 0.76 -21.44
CA ALA A 48 2.78 -0.10 -22.47
C ALA A 48 1.69 -0.80 -23.29
N VAL A 49 2.05 -1.18 -24.51
CA VAL A 49 1.26 -2.02 -25.40
C VAL A 49 2.00 -3.34 -25.57
N HIS A 50 1.27 -4.44 -25.47
CA HIS A 50 1.82 -5.79 -25.43
C HIS A 50 1.29 -6.63 -26.60
N ASP A 51 2.12 -7.54 -27.12
CA ASP A 51 1.71 -8.41 -28.22
C ASP A 51 0.69 -9.48 -27.74
N PRO A 52 -0.24 -9.92 -28.60
CA PRO A 52 -1.20 -10.97 -28.24
C PRO A 52 -0.53 -12.26 -27.77
N GLY A 53 -1.04 -12.83 -26.67
CA GLY A 53 -0.54 -14.09 -26.10
C GLY A 53 0.74 -13.95 -25.27
N GLN A 54 1.24 -12.74 -25.05
CA GLN A 54 2.31 -12.51 -24.09
C GLN A 54 1.85 -12.87 -22.67
N LYS A 55 2.82 -13.24 -21.84
CA LYS A 55 2.65 -13.48 -20.41
C LYS A 55 3.49 -12.48 -19.62
N VAL A 56 3.09 -12.26 -18.38
CA VAL A 56 3.87 -11.51 -17.40
C VAL A 56 4.26 -12.45 -16.26
N GLU A 57 5.55 -12.49 -15.96
CA GLU A 57 6.08 -13.18 -14.79
C GLU A 57 5.86 -12.30 -13.55
N CYS A 58 4.95 -12.71 -12.67
CA CYS A 58 4.71 -12.08 -11.38
C CYS A 58 5.76 -12.58 -10.35
N THR A 59 5.47 -12.49 -9.05
CA THR A 59 6.47 -12.87 -8.04
C THR A 59 6.80 -14.36 -8.10
N TYR A 60 5.77 -15.21 -8.21
CA TYR A 60 5.94 -16.66 -8.19
C TYR A 60 5.47 -17.39 -9.43
N ILE A 61 4.46 -16.87 -10.11
CA ILE A 61 3.82 -17.51 -11.27
C ILE A 61 3.75 -16.55 -12.45
N GLU A 62 3.49 -17.09 -13.64
CA GLU A 62 3.16 -16.31 -14.81
C GLU A 62 1.64 -16.16 -14.97
N THR A 63 1.19 -15.00 -15.47
CA THR A 63 -0.19 -14.78 -15.87
C THR A 63 -0.28 -14.27 -17.31
N GLU A 64 -1.44 -14.45 -17.94
CA GLU A 64 -1.72 -13.84 -19.24
C GLU A 64 -1.61 -12.30 -19.16
N GLN A 65 -0.90 -11.70 -20.11
CA GLN A 65 -0.76 -10.25 -20.23
C GLN A 65 -1.96 -9.65 -20.97
N VAL A 66 -2.35 -8.44 -20.58
CA VAL A 66 -3.39 -7.66 -21.27
C VAL A 66 -2.78 -6.84 -22.42
N PRO A 67 -3.54 -6.49 -23.47
CA PRO A 67 -3.00 -5.76 -24.62
C PRO A 67 -2.42 -4.38 -24.29
N LYS A 68 -2.90 -3.74 -23.21
CA LYS A 68 -2.44 -2.42 -22.76
C LYS A 68 -2.38 -2.36 -21.25
N THR A 69 -1.33 -1.75 -20.73
CA THR A 69 -1.18 -1.44 -19.30
C THR A 69 -1.05 0.06 -19.10
N TYR A 70 -1.64 0.57 -18.03
CA TYR A 70 -1.48 1.96 -17.59
C TYR A 70 -0.12 2.18 -16.94
N GLY A 71 0.37 3.43 -16.98
CA GLY A 71 1.54 3.84 -16.23
C GLY A 71 1.28 3.80 -14.72
N VAL A 72 2.22 3.27 -13.94
CA VAL A 72 2.09 3.08 -12.49
C VAL A 72 3.32 3.56 -11.73
N VAL A 73 3.10 4.13 -10.54
CA VAL A 73 4.13 4.39 -9.53
C VAL A 73 3.84 3.53 -8.31
N LEU A 74 4.84 2.79 -7.84
CA LEU A 74 4.68 1.73 -6.85
C LEU A 74 5.63 1.94 -5.68
N SER A 75 5.13 1.72 -4.46
CA SER A 75 5.94 1.41 -3.29
C SER A 75 5.91 -0.11 -3.07
N ARG A 76 7.07 -0.75 -3.13
CA ARG A 76 7.16 -2.22 -3.17
C ARG A 76 8.37 -2.76 -2.41
N PRO A 77 8.26 -3.90 -1.72
CA PRO A 77 9.42 -4.65 -1.27
C PRO A 77 10.31 -5.01 -2.46
N SER A 78 11.60 -4.70 -2.33
CA SER A 78 12.62 -4.81 -3.38
C SER A 78 12.89 -6.22 -3.93
N TRP A 79 12.28 -7.26 -3.35
CA TRP A 79 12.48 -8.66 -3.75
C TRP A 79 11.33 -9.25 -4.58
N LEU A 80 10.11 -8.69 -4.46
CA LEU A 80 8.91 -9.23 -5.13
C LEU A 80 8.63 -8.49 -6.44
N TRP A 81 7.69 -8.97 -7.28
CA TRP A 81 7.29 -8.31 -8.54
C TRP A 81 6.18 -7.27 -8.36
N GLY A 82 5.20 -7.55 -7.49
CA GLY A 82 4.08 -6.68 -7.18
C GLY A 82 4.41 -5.41 -6.40
N ALA A 83 3.46 -4.93 -5.60
CA ALA A 83 3.60 -3.75 -4.75
C ALA A 83 2.72 -3.84 -3.49
N GLU A 84 3.17 -3.16 -2.43
CA GLU A 84 2.35 -2.96 -1.23
C GLU A 84 1.32 -1.85 -1.48
N MET A 85 1.69 -0.83 -2.24
CA MET A 85 0.81 0.27 -2.62
C MET A 85 1.28 0.95 -3.88
N GLY A 86 0.38 1.69 -4.50
CA GLY A 86 0.74 2.54 -5.61
C GLY A 86 -0.46 3.26 -6.20
N ALA A 87 -0.17 4.00 -7.25
CA ALA A 87 -1.16 4.70 -8.05
C ALA A 87 -0.88 4.49 -9.54
N ASN A 88 -1.89 4.73 -10.36
CA ASN A 88 -1.76 4.77 -11.81
C ASN A 88 -2.09 6.15 -12.40
N GLU A 89 -1.72 6.34 -13.67
CA GLU A 89 -1.94 7.59 -14.40
C GLU A 89 -3.42 7.98 -14.58
N CYS A 90 -4.35 7.05 -14.31
CA CYS A 90 -5.79 7.31 -14.34
C CYS A 90 -6.34 7.85 -13.00
N GLY A 91 -5.50 7.91 -11.96
CA GLY A 91 -5.90 8.35 -10.62
C GLY A 91 -6.54 7.26 -9.77
N VAL A 92 -6.24 5.98 -10.05
CA VAL A 92 -6.57 4.86 -9.16
C VAL A 92 -5.42 4.67 -8.17
N CYS A 93 -5.74 4.53 -6.89
CA CYS A 93 -4.80 4.16 -5.82
C CYS A 93 -5.22 2.81 -5.21
N ILE A 94 -4.25 1.96 -4.89
CA ILE A 94 -4.50 0.68 -4.22
C ILE A 94 -3.49 0.48 -3.09
N GLY A 95 -3.99 0.05 -1.93
CA GLY A 95 -3.22 -0.49 -0.82
C GLY A 95 -3.80 -1.82 -0.35
N ASN A 96 -2.98 -2.67 0.28
CA ASN A 96 -3.40 -3.97 0.80
C ASN A 96 -2.88 -4.27 2.22
N GLU A 97 -3.55 -5.21 2.88
CA GLU A 97 -3.26 -5.65 4.25
C GLU A 97 -3.32 -7.16 4.30
N ALA A 98 -2.49 -7.74 5.17
CA ALA A 98 -2.56 -9.16 5.50
C ALA A 98 -3.77 -9.44 6.41
N ILE A 99 -4.64 -10.35 5.99
CA ILE A 99 -5.79 -10.80 6.79
C ILE A 99 -5.77 -12.32 6.96
N TRP A 100 -6.31 -12.76 8.09
CA TRP A 100 -6.52 -14.17 8.42
C TRP A 100 -7.95 -14.39 8.89
N GLY A 101 -8.54 -15.50 8.48
CA GLY A 101 -9.89 -15.90 8.85
C GLY A 101 -9.99 -17.42 8.91
N LYS A 102 -11.20 -17.95 9.08
CA LYS A 102 -11.47 -19.39 9.20
C LYS A 102 -10.99 -20.21 8.01
N GLU A 103 -10.92 -19.62 6.81
CA GLU A 103 -10.37 -20.27 5.64
C GLU A 103 -8.85 -20.43 5.79
N GLU A 104 -8.37 -21.66 5.55
CA GLU A 104 -6.95 -21.96 5.60
C GLU A 104 -6.20 -21.24 4.47
N VAL A 105 -5.03 -20.70 4.77
CA VAL A 105 -4.23 -19.96 3.79
C VAL A 105 -3.38 -20.95 2.99
N CYS A 106 -3.47 -20.88 1.67
CA CYS A 106 -2.66 -21.69 0.77
C CYS A 106 -1.18 -21.27 0.83
N SER A 107 -0.29 -22.23 1.14
CA SER A 107 1.17 -22.00 1.09
C SER A 107 1.78 -22.19 -0.29
N ASP A 108 1.04 -22.78 -1.23
CA ASP A 108 1.53 -23.04 -2.58
C ASP A 108 1.70 -21.73 -3.34
N GLU A 109 2.71 -21.70 -4.21
CA GLU A 109 3.02 -20.56 -5.06
C GLU A 109 1.85 -20.21 -5.99
N ALA A 110 1.24 -19.05 -5.75
CA ALA A 110 0.19 -18.46 -6.56
C ALA A 110 0.43 -16.93 -6.66
N LEU A 111 -0.60 -16.15 -7.02
CA LEU A 111 -0.49 -14.70 -6.94
C LEU A 111 -0.42 -14.25 -5.48
N LEU A 112 0.53 -13.37 -5.19
CA LEU A 112 0.52 -12.65 -3.93
C LEU A 112 -0.51 -11.51 -3.97
N GLY A 113 -1.00 -11.09 -2.80
CA GLY A 113 -1.79 -9.85 -2.71
C GLY A 113 -1.07 -8.65 -3.32
N MET A 114 0.24 -8.58 -3.15
CA MET A 114 1.07 -7.51 -3.72
C MET A 114 1.12 -7.59 -5.26
N ASP A 115 1.09 -8.79 -5.84
CA ASP A 115 0.97 -8.95 -7.29
C ASP A 115 -0.39 -8.43 -7.78
N LEU A 116 -1.46 -8.71 -7.03
CA LEU A 116 -2.82 -8.23 -7.32
C LEU A 116 -2.94 -6.71 -7.25
N VAL A 117 -2.24 -6.04 -6.31
CA VAL A 117 -2.15 -4.57 -6.26
C VAL A 117 -1.62 -4.02 -7.59
N ARG A 118 -0.47 -4.52 -8.04
CA ARG A 118 0.16 -4.05 -9.28
C ARG A 118 -0.69 -4.37 -10.51
N LEU A 119 -1.21 -5.60 -10.62
CA LEU A 119 -2.07 -6.00 -11.73
C LEU A 119 -3.36 -5.19 -11.77
N GLY A 120 -3.95 -4.87 -10.62
CA GLY A 120 -5.11 -3.99 -10.52
C GLY A 120 -4.81 -2.59 -11.06
N LEU A 121 -3.70 -1.99 -10.64
CA LEU A 121 -3.26 -0.67 -11.09
C LEU A 121 -2.93 -0.63 -12.58
N GLU A 122 -2.23 -1.64 -13.10
CA GLU A 122 -1.83 -1.69 -14.52
C GLU A 122 -3.03 -1.92 -15.45
N ARG A 123 -4.14 -2.50 -14.97
CA ARG A 123 -5.24 -2.99 -15.83
C ARG A 123 -6.57 -2.26 -15.65
N ALA A 124 -6.68 -1.29 -14.75
CA ALA A 124 -7.94 -0.58 -14.47
C ALA A 124 -7.81 0.94 -14.43
N ASP A 125 -8.75 1.65 -15.02
CA ASP A 125 -8.88 3.11 -15.03
C ASP A 125 -9.88 3.65 -13.99
N THR A 126 -10.53 2.78 -13.22
CA THR A 126 -11.40 3.15 -12.09
C THR A 126 -11.25 2.16 -10.93
N ALA A 127 -11.62 2.58 -9.72
CA ALA A 127 -11.58 1.72 -8.54
C ALA A 127 -12.48 0.48 -8.70
N GLU A 128 -13.70 0.65 -9.24
CA GLU A 128 -14.62 -0.46 -9.50
C GLU A 128 -14.07 -1.48 -10.50
N LYS A 129 -13.38 -1.01 -11.56
CA LYS A 129 -12.72 -1.91 -12.53
C LYS A 129 -11.54 -2.63 -11.89
N ALA A 130 -10.78 -1.98 -11.01
CA ALA A 130 -9.69 -2.61 -10.28
C ALA A 130 -10.19 -3.75 -9.38
N VAL A 131 -11.34 -3.55 -8.69
CA VAL A 131 -12.02 -4.65 -7.97
C VAL A 131 -12.32 -5.81 -8.93
N GLY A 132 -12.87 -5.53 -10.11
CA GLY A 132 -13.14 -6.54 -11.14
C GLY A 132 -11.90 -7.34 -11.56
N VAL A 133 -10.81 -6.63 -11.89
CA VAL A 133 -9.53 -7.24 -12.27
C VAL A 133 -9.01 -8.16 -11.15
N ILE A 134 -9.00 -7.68 -9.91
CA ILE A 134 -8.46 -8.45 -8.78
C ILE A 134 -9.27 -9.73 -8.58
N VAL A 135 -10.60 -9.66 -8.56
CA VAL A 135 -11.43 -10.86 -8.32
C VAL A 135 -11.36 -11.88 -9.46
N GLU A 136 -11.23 -11.43 -10.72
CA GLU A 136 -11.00 -12.31 -11.87
C GLU A 136 -9.66 -13.05 -11.76
N LEU A 137 -8.61 -12.35 -11.31
CA LEU A 137 -7.28 -12.94 -11.10
C LEU A 137 -7.27 -13.92 -9.93
N VAL A 138 -7.96 -13.60 -8.83
CA VAL A 138 -8.13 -14.50 -7.69
C VAL A 138 -8.86 -15.76 -8.10
N ASP A 139 -9.95 -15.65 -8.87
CA ASP A 139 -10.70 -16.82 -9.35
C ASP A 139 -9.87 -17.71 -10.27
N LYS A 140 -9.08 -17.10 -11.17
CA LYS A 140 -8.29 -17.83 -12.16
C LYS A 140 -6.99 -18.44 -11.63
N TYR A 141 -6.28 -17.73 -10.75
CA TYR A 141 -4.91 -18.07 -10.34
C TYR A 141 -4.75 -18.34 -8.84
N ASN A 142 -5.80 -18.16 -8.03
CA ASN A 142 -5.76 -18.20 -6.56
C ASN A 142 -4.81 -17.17 -5.93
N GLN A 143 -4.78 -17.17 -4.59
CA GLN A 143 -3.83 -16.41 -3.78
C GLN A 143 -3.02 -17.36 -2.90
N GLY A 144 -1.72 -17.12 -2.77
CA GLY A 144 -0.84 -17.98 -1.99
C GLY A 144 0.65 -17.75 -2.24
N GLY A 145 1.47 -18.41 -1.42
CA GLY A 145 2.93 -18.30 -1.45
C GLY A 145 3.48 -17.40 -0.36
N ASN A 146 4.78 -17.53 -0.08
CA ASN A 146 5.42 -16.82 1.03
C ASN A 146 5.42 -15.30 0.81
N CYS A 147 4.99 -14.51 1.79
CA CYS A 147 4.90 -13.06 1.67
C CYS A 147 6.13 -12.33 2.22
N VAL A 148 7.20 -13.02 2.59
CA VAL A 148 8.45 -12.45 3.11
C VAL A 148 9.67 -13.10 2.47
N GLU A 149 10.77 -12.36 2.31
CA GLU A 149 12.05 -12.88 1.80
C GLU A 149 12.80 -13.69 2.88
N SER A 150 12.21 -14.80 3.32
CA SER A 150 12.76 -15.64 4.40
C SER A 150 12.40 -17.10 4.22
N GLN A 151 13.15 -17.99 4.89
CA GLN A 151 12.78 -19.39 5.04
C GLN A 151 11.57 -19.58 5.97
N MET A 152 11.29 -18.61 6.84
CA MET A 152 10.06 -18.62 7.63
C MET A 152 8.88 -18.35 6.70
N THR A 153 7.90 -19.25 6.73
CA THR A 153 6.67 -19.10 5.95
C THR A 153 5.74 -18.11 6.64
N PHE A 154 5.38 -17.04 5.91
CA PHE A 154 4.42 -16.05 6.33
C PHE A 154 3.41 -15.84 5.21
N THR A 155 2.22 -16.44 5.35
CA THR A 155 1.19 -16.45 4.31
C THR A 155 -0.10 -15.84 4.85
N TYR A 156 -0.84 -15.15 3.99
CA TYR A 156 -2.12 -14.53 4.30
C TYR A 156 -2.98 -14.36 3.06
N TYR A 157 -4.27 -14.06 3.27
CA TYR A 157 -5.12 -13.45 2.25
C TYR A 157 -5.10 -11.93 2.41
N ASN A 158 -5.79 -11.21 1.52
CA ASN A 158 -5.71 -9.77 1.47
C ASN A 158 -7.04 -9.05 1.63
N SER A 159 -7.01 -8.00 2.44
CA SER A 159 -7.89 -6.85 2.30
C SER A 159 -7.23 -5.84 1.37
N PHE A 160 -8.03 -5.15 0.58
CA PHE A 160 -7.59 -4.10 -0.35
C PHE A 160 -8.46 -2.88 -0.15
N LEU A 161 -7.85 -1.71 -0.07
CA LEU A 161 -8.53 -0.42 -0.20
C LEU A 161 -8.15 0.17 -1.55
N ILE A 162 -9.15 0.39 -2.37
CA ILE A 162 -9.01 0.82 -3.77
C ILE A 162 -9.78 2.13 -3.90
N ALA A 163 -9.13 3.22 -4.29
CA ALA A 163 -9.78 4.52 -4.41
C ALA A 163 -9.52 5.15 -5.79
N ASP A 164 -10.49 5.92 -6.27
CA ASP A 164 -10.32 6.84 -7.37
C ASP A 164 -10.87 8.23 -6.99
N ARG A 165 -10.99 9.14 -7.97
CA ARG A 165 -11.47 10.52 -7.75
C ARG A 165 -12.92 10.62 -7.24
N LYS A 166 -13.69 9.53 -7.27
CA LYS A 166 -15.14 9.55 -7.00
C LYS A 166 -15.56 8.62 -5.87
N GLU A 167 -14.92 7.48 -5.77
CA GLU A 167 -15.34 6.42 -4.88
C GLU A 167 -14.15 5.61 -4.37
N ALA A 168 -14.40 4.87 -3.31
CA ALA A 168 -13.50 3.85 -2.82
C ALA A 168 -14.23 2.52 -2.66
N TRP A 169 -13.44 1.45 -2.64
CA TRP A 169 -13.89 0.09 -2.47
C TRP A 169 -13.00 -0.60 -1.46
N ILE A 170 -13.63 -1.31 -0.53
CA ILE A 170 -12.96 -2.33 0.27
C ILE A 170 -13.22 -3.66 -0.40
N LEU A 171 -12.17 -4.44 -0.65
CA LEU A 171 -12.27 -5.81 -1.15
C LEU A 171 -11.53 -6.74 -0.19
N GLU A 172 -12.24 -7.68 0.42
CA GLU A 172 -11.66 -8.64 1.36
C GLU A 172 -11.81 -10.05 0.81
N THR A 173 -10.72 -10.81 0.84
CA THR A 173 -10.63 -12.15 0.27
C THR A 173 -10.50 -13.23 1.33
N SER A 174 -11.03 -14.41 1.04
CA SER A 174 -10.95 -15.61 1.87
C SER A 174 -10.87 -16.83 0.95
N GLY A 175 -9.63 -17.23 0.62
CA GLY A 175 -9.38 -18.14 -0.50
C GLY A 175 -9.83 -17.49 -1.81
N LYS A 176 -10.64 -18.22 -2.57
CA LYS A 176 -11.28 -17.72 -3.80
C LYS A 176 -12.55 -16.88 -3.55
N HIS A 177 -13.11 -16.95 -2.34
CA HIS A 177 -14.32 -16.21 -2.02
C HIS A 177 -13.97 -14.80 -1.55
N TRP A 178 -14.86 -13.85 -1.79
CA TRP A 178 -14.60 -12.45 -1.48
C TRP A 178 -15.90 -11.68 -1.28
N ALA A 179 -15.80 -10.58 -0.56
CA ALA A 179 -16.85 -9.57 -0.42
C ALA A 179 -16.25 -8.19 -0.70
N ALA A 180 -17.05 -7.28 -1.24
CA ALA A 180 -16.65 -5.91 -1.51
C ALA A 180 -17.71 -4.90 -1.07
N GLU A 181 -17.25 -3.83 -0.43
CA GLU A 181 -18.04 -2.71 0.07
C GLU A 181 -17.69 -1.44 -0.71
N LYS A 182 -18.70 -0.73 -1.20
CA LYS A 182 -18.55 0.56 -1.88
C LYS A 182 -18.67 1.72 -0.90
N VAL A 183 -17.71 2.65 -0.94
CA VAL A 183 -17.69 3.88 -0.14
C VAL A 183 -17.78 5.07 -1.09
N LYS A 184 -18.81 5.90 -0.91
CA LYS A 184 -19.10 7.05 -1.79
C LYS A 184 -18.83 8.40 -1.13
N GLU A 185 -18.75 8.45 0.19
CA GLU A 185 -18.56 9.66 0.97
C GLU A 185 -18.01 9.31 2.35
N GLY A 186 -17.49 10.31 3.06
CA GLY A 186 -17.01 10.15 4.42
C GLY A 186 -15.64 9.48 4.50
N THR A 187 -15.39 8.73 5.55
CA THR A 187 -14.09 8.11 5.82
C THR A 187 -14.21 6.59 5.94
N ARG A 188 -13.17 5.86 5.54
CA ARG A 188 -13.04 4.42 5.75
C ARG A 188 -11.57 4.07 5.91
N ASN A 189 -11.28 3.09 6.78
CA ASN A 189 -9.96 2.48 6.89
C ASN A 189 -10.07 0.97 6.91
N ILE A 190 -8.96 0.30 6.63
CA ILE A 190 -8.77 -1.13 6.82
C ILE A 190 -7.44 -1.37 7.53
N SER A 191 -7.37 -2.52 8.21
CA SER A 191 -6.23 -3.00 8.98
C SER A 191 -6.16 -4.52 8.81
N ASN A 192 -5.41 -5.23 9.65
CA ASN A 192 -5.17 -6.67 9.51
C ASN A 192 -6.30 -7.57 10.05
N GLN A 193 -7.53 -7.21 9.72
CA GLN A 193 -8.74 -7.96 10.04
C GLN A 193 -9.81 -7.78 8.97
N LEU A 194 -10.73 -8.74 8.87
CA LEU A 194 -11.94 -8.56 8.07
C LEU A 194 -12.81 -7.48 8.70
N SER A 195 -13.35 -6.59 7.87
CA SER A 195 -14.09 -5.41 8.29
C SER A 195 -15.40 -5.21 7.53
N ILE A 196 -15.61 -5.90 6.40
CA ILE A 196 -16.88 -5.86 5.69
C ILE A 196 -17.91 -6.67 6.48
N THR A 197 -18.95 -6.01 6.97
CA THR A 197 -19.98 -6.63 7.81
C THR A 197 -21.19 -7.04 6.97
N THR A 198 -22.34 -6.38 7.18
CA THR A 198 -23.61 -6.67 6.51
C THR A 198 -23.83 -5.85 5.24
N LYS A 199 -23.11 -4.73 5.10
CA LYS A 199 -23.11 -3.91 3.89
C LYS A 199 -22.14 -4.50 2.87
N ILE A 200 -22.70 -5.24 1.91
CA ILE A 200 -21.96 -5.91 0.83
C ILE A 200 -22.56 -5.46 -0.50
N ASP A 201 -21.77 -4.75 -1.30
CA ASP A 201 -22.19 -4.22 -2.61
C ASP A 201 -21.91 -5.24 -3.73
N ARG A 202 -20.84 -6.02 -3.60
CA ARG A 202 -20.51 -7.15 -4.50
C ARG A 202 -19.96 -8.31 -3.68
N GLU A 203 -20.25 -9.53 -4.09
CA GLU A 203 -19.72 -10.75 -3.46
C GLU A 203 -19.45 -11.83 -4.50
N HIS A 204 -18.58 -12.78 -4.14
CA HIS A 204 -18.43 -14.01 -4.89
C HIS A 204 -19.78 -14.77 -4.93
N PRO A 205 -20.24 -15.29 -6.09
CA PRO A 205 -21.57 -15.92 -6.20
C PRO A 205 -21.82 -17.07 -5.21
N GLU A 206 -20.78 -17.87 -4.93
CA GLU A 206 -20.84 -18.98 -3.97
C GLU A 206 -20.45 -18.62 -2.53
N LEU A 207 -20.21 -17.33 -2.20
CA LEU A 207 -19.74 -16.91 -0.88
C LEU A 207 -20.61 -17.50 0.24
N ARG A 208 -21.92 -17.25 0.18
CA ARG A 208 -22.86 -17.66 1.23
C ARG A 208 -23.09 -19.16 1.26
N ASN A 209 -23.22 -19.79 0.09
CA ASN A 209 -23.38 -21.24 -0.03
C ASN A 209 -22.16 -21.99 0.53
N TYR A 210 -20.97 -21.45 0.29
CA TYR A 210 -19.74 -22.00 0.84
C TYR A 210 -19.73 -21.88 2.38
N ALA A 211 -20.05 -20.72 2.94
CA ALA A 211 -20.16 -20.54 4.38
C ALA A 211 -21.19 -21.50 5.04
N LEU A 212 -22.34 -21.70 4.39
CA LEU A 212 -23.36 -22.69 4.79
C LEU A 212 -22.78 -24.11 4.81
N SER A 213 -22.10 -24.51 3.73
CA SER A 213 -21.51 -25.84 3.60
C SER A 213 -20.43 -26.14 4.66
N LYS A 214 -19.76 -25.08 5.15
CA LYS A 214 -18.77 -25.14 6.23
C LYS A 214 -19.38 -25.03 7.62
N GLY A 215 -20.68 -24.76 7.74
CA GLY A 215 -21.35 -24.49 9.01
C GLY A 215 -20.89 -23.21 9.70
N TRP A 216 -20.33 -22.25 8.95
CA TRP A 216 -19.89 -20.95 9.49
C TRP A 216 -21.02 -19.94 9.60
N TRP A 217 -22.06 -20.12 8.80
CA TRP A 217 -23.30 -19.37 8.82
C TRP A 217 -24.47 -20.36 8.76
N ASP A 218 -25.57 -20.05 9.44
CA ASP A 218 -26.72 -20.95 9.57
C ASP A 218 -27.81 -20.71 8.52
N GLY A 219 -27.66 -19.67 7.69
CA GLY A 219 -28.60 -19.28 6.65
C GLY A 219 -29.83 -18.53 7.14
N LYS A 220 -29.93 -18.28 8.46
CA LYS A 220 -31.10 -17.66 9.08
C LYS A 220 -30.80 -16.24 9.54
N GLU A 221 -29.66 -16.05 10.18
CA GLU A 221 -29.22 -14.73 10.62
C GLU A 221 -28.79 -13.88 9.42
N VAL A 222 -28.81 -12.55 9.58
CA VAL A 222 -28.28 -11.64 8.56
C VAL A 222 -26.82 -12.01 8.29
N PHE A 223 -26.47 -12.17 7.03
CA PHE A 223 -25.11 -12.51 6.65
C PHE A 223 -24.17 -11.33 6.91
N ASP A 224 -23.23 -11.52 7.83
CA ASP A 224 -22.15 -10.59 8.16
C ASP A 224 -20.83 -11.25 7.75
N PHE A 225 -20.13 -10.70 6.76
CA PHE A 225 -18.96 -11.35 6.19
C PHE A 225 -17.81 -11.45 7.20
N ALA A 226 -17.46 -10.35 7.86
CA ALA A 226 -16.43 -10.32 8.88
C ALA A 226 -16.75 -11.28 10.03
N ALA A 227 -17.97 -11.29 10.57
CA ALA A 227 -18.33 -12.21 11.65
C ALA A 227 -18.33 -13.68 11.21
N THR A 228 -18.74 -13.94 9.96
CA THR A 228 -18.82 -15.30 9.41
C THR A 228 -17.44 -15.88 9.13
N TYR A 229 -16.53 -15.09 8.55
CA TYR A 229 -15.23 -15.55 8.07
C TYR A 229 -14.08 -15.27 9.04
N SER A 230 -14.24 -14.43 10.07
CA SER A 230 -13.18 -14.19 11.07
C SER A 230 -13.08 -15.30 12.11
N TYR A 231 -11.91 -15.43 12.73
CA TYR A 231 -11.76 -16.22 13.96
C TYR A 231 -12.42 -15.48 15.14
N VAL A 232 -13.10 -16.19 16.03
CA VAL A 232 -13.85 -15.57 17.13
C VAL A 232 -12.94 -15.00 18.23
N ASN A 233 -11.68 -15.46 18.36
CA ASN A 233 -10.83 -15.07 19.48
C ASN A 233 -9.34 -15.35 19.24
N THR A 234 -8.61 -14.42 18.62
CA THR A 234 -7.14 -14.50 18.53
C THR A 234 -6.51 -13.19 18.98
N ALA A 235 -5.32 -13.25 19.59
CA ALA A 235 -4.54 -12.06 19.99
C ALA A 235 -4.21 -11.12 18.80
N ARG A 236 -4.21 -11.66 17.58
CA ARG A 236 -4.08 -10.89 16.32
C ARG A 236 -5.31 -10.02 16.08
N MET A 237 -6.51 -10.56 16.29
CA MET A 237 -7.75 -9.79 16.13
C MET A 237 -7.84 -8.69 17.17
N THR A 238 -7.44 -8.92 18.43
CA THR A 238 -7.53 -7.88 19.48
C THR A 238 -6.63 -6.66 19.22
N THR A 239 -5.45 -6.87 18.64
CA THR A 239 -4.49 -5.80 18.33
C THR A 239 -4.83 -5.08 17.02
N ALA A 240 -5.18 -5.83 15.97
CA ALA A 240 -5.72 -5.26 14.74
C ALA A 240 -7.03 -4.49 14.98
N SER A 241 -7.89 -4.98 15.88
CA SER A 241 -9.07 -4.24 16.33
C SER A 241 -8.71 -2.96 17.06
N GLY A 242 -7.60 -2.93 17.80
CA GLY A 242 -7.07 -1.70 18.43
C GLY A 242 -6.67 -0.67 17.38
N ARG A 243 -5.74 -1.01 16.48
CA ARG A 243 -5.28 -0.10 15.39
C ARG A 243 -6.42 0.32 14.47
N PHE A 244 -7.28 -0.61 14.07
CA PHE A 244 -8.47 -0.30 13.28
C PHE A 244 -9.35 0.74 13.98
N CYS A 245 -9.64 0.57 15.27
CA CYS A 245 -10.45 1.50 16.06
C CYS A 245 -9.75 2.85 16.23
N GLU A 246 -8.47 2.87 16.56
CA GLU A 246 -7.70 4.12 16.72
C GLU A 246 -7.59 4.88 15.40
N GLY A 247 -7.29 4.18 14.30
CA GLY A 247 -7.31 4.74 12.95
C GLY A 247 -8.66 5.35 12.58
N TYR A 248 -9.75 4.64 12.90
CA TYR A 248 -11.10 5.17 12.73
C TYR A 248 -11.36 6.42 13.60
N ASN A 249 -10.93 6.41 14.86
CA ASN A 249 -11.06 7.54 15.77
C ASN A 249 -10.28 8.76 15.28
N LEU A 250 -9.07 8.56 14.75
CA LEU A 250 -8.24 9.61 14.16
C LEU A 250 -8.89 10.19 12.89
N LEU A 251 -9.37 9.35 11.97
CA LEU A 251 -10.12 9.84 10.80
C LEU A 251 -11.35 10.64 11.22
N LYS A 252 -12.10 10.15 12.21
CA LYS A 252 -13.29 10.83 12.73
C LYS A 252 -12.96 12.15 13.42
N LYS A 253 -11.84 12.23 14.13
CA LYS A 253 -11.35 13.45 14.80
C LYS A 253 -11.14 14.59 13.79
N TYR A 254 -10.66 14.29 12.59
CA TYR A 254 -10.38 15.28 11.56
C TYR A 254 -11.46 15.40 10.48
N ALA A 255 -12.54 14.61 10.55
CA ALA A 255 -13.59 14.59 9.53
C ALA A 255 -14.14 16.00 9.25
N GLY A 256 -14.23 16.33 7.96
CA GLY A 256 -14.60 17.64 7.43
C GLY A 256 -13.40 18.58 7.18
N ASN A 257 -12.22 18.25 7.74
CA ASN A 257 -11.00 19.05 7.62
C ASN A 257 -9.80 18.21 7.16
N ILE A 258 -10.03 16.99 6.64
CA ILE A 258 -8.92 16.12 6.23
C ILE A 258 -8.23 16.70 4.98
N THR A 259 -6.92 16.90 5.11
CA THR A 259 -5.98 17.26 4.05
C THR A 259 -4.92 16.17 3.89
N ALA A 260 -4.02 16.31 2.91
CA ALA A 260 -2.84 15.45 2.81
C ALA A 260 -1.95 15.53 4.06
N GLU A 261 -1.68 16.73 4.59
CA GLU A 261 -0.93 16.93 5.83
C GLU A 261 -1.58 16.24 7.03
N THR A 262 -2.92 16.30 7.10
CA THR A 262 -3.67 15.59 8.14
C THR A 262 -3.46 14.08 8.02
N MET A 263 -3.52 13.54 6.80
CA MET A 263 -3.29 12.12 6.57
C MET A 263 -1.84 11.71 6.89
N MET A 264 -0.85 12.51 6.51
CA MET A 264 0.56 12.29 6.87
C MET A 264 0.74 12.28 8.41
N THR A 265 0.03 13.15 9.12
CA THR A 265 0.04 13.17 10.60
C THR A 265 -0.54 11.88 11.18
N ILE A 266 -1.65 11.38 10.63
CA ILE A 266 -2.25 10.09 11.05
C ILE A 266 -1.25 8.94 10.82
N LEU A 267 -0.59 8.90 9.66
CA LEU A 267 0.38 7.86 9.33
C LEU A 267 1.65 7.92 10.19
N ARG A 268 1.98 9.08 10.78
CA ARG A 268 3.11 9.24 11.70
C ARG A 268 2.79 8.86 13.15
N ASP A 269 1.52 8.61 13.48
CA ASP A 269 1.06 8.44 14.86
C ASP A 269 1.57 7.12 15.50
N LYS A 270 2.57 7.25 16.39
CA LYS A 270 3.18 6.13 17.13
C LYS A 270 2.33 5.69 18.32
N GLU A 271 1.56 6.60 18.93
CA GLU A 271 0.78 6.31 20.14
C GLU A 271 -0.36 5.31 19.87
N SER A 272 -1.03 5.44 18.72
CA SER A 272 -2.04 4.50 18.23
C SER A 272 -1.45 3.20 17.65
N GLY A 273 -0.13 3.15 17.48
CA GLY A 273 0.59 2.05 16.86
C GLY A 273 0.49 1.99 15.34
N LEU A 274 -0.04 3.03 14.68
CA LEU A 274 -0.14 3.13 13.22
C LEU A 274 1.23 3.28 12.55
N ASN A 275 2.14 4.04 13.17
CA ASN A 275 3.56 4.06 12.82
C ASN A 275 4.29 3.03 13.69
N MET A 276 4.64 1.89 13.09
CA MET A 276 5.20 0.75 13.82
C MET A 276 6.73 0.81 13.88
N GLU A 277 7.27 0.43 15.03
CA GLU A 277 8.70 0.29 15.29
C GLU A 277 9.01 -1.09 15.90
N GLY A 278 10.16 -1.69 15.55
CA GLY A 278 10.62 -2.96 16.12
C GLY A 278 11.13 -3.96 15.08
N ALA A 279 10.85 -5.26 15.30
CA ALA A 279 11.22 -6.32 14.36
C ALA A 279 10.44 -6.21 13.03
N PHE A 280 9.23 -5.68 13.11
CA PHE A 280 8.53 -5.10 11.98
C PHE A 280 8.46 -3.60 12.21
N MET A 281 8.50 -2.85 11.13
CA MET A 281 8.37 -1.40 11.17
C MET A 281 7.60 -0.92 9.96
N THR A 282 7.07 0.29 10.03
CA THR A 282 6.59 0.98 8.83
C THR A 282 7.77 1.24 7.90
N THR A 283 7.88 0.45 6.84
CA THR A 283 9.02 0.48 5.88
C THR A 283 8.79 1.42 4.70
N GLY A 284 7.54 1.83 4.49
CA GLY A 284 7.16 2.81 3.49
C GLY A 284 5.77 3.34 3.78
N SER A 285 5.53 4.59 3.38
CA SER A 285 4.24 5.26 3.53
C SER A 285 3.89 6.05 2.26
N MET A 286 2.58 6.12 1.98
CA MET A 286 2.02 6.81 0.82
C MET A 286 0.85 7.68 1.24
N VAL A 287 0.75 8.88 0.68
CA VAL A 287 -0.46 9.73 0.72
C VAL A 287 -0.79 10.16 -0.70
N SER A 288 -2.05 10.18 -1.09
CA SER A 288 -2.47 10.64 -2.41
C SER A 288 -3.63 11.60 -2.34
N ILE A 289 -3.56 12.60 -3.22
CA ILE A 289 -4.59 13.61 -3.43
C ILE A 289 -5.19 13.36 -4.80
N LEU A 290 -6.50 13.07 -4.84
CA LEU A 290 -7.25 12.79 -6.05
C LEU A 290 -8.37 13.83 -6.20
N PRO A 291 -8.14 14.94 -6.92
CA PRO A 291 -9.15 15.96 -7.13
C PRO A 291 -10.38 15.42 -7.87
N GLN A 292 -11.58 15.92 -7.55
CA GLN A 292 -12.78 15.56 -8.32
C GLN A 292 -12.75 16.11 -9.75
N ASP A 293 -12.11 17.27 -9.95
CA ASP A 293 -11.89 17.86 -11.27
C ASP A 293 -10.80 17.06 -12.02
N PRO A 294 -11.13 16.39 -13.14
CA PRO A 294 -10.18 15.61 -13.91
C PRO A 294 -9.14 16.47 -14.65
N SER A 295 -9.32 17.80 -14.74
CA SER A 295 -8.32 18.72 -15.29
C SER A 295 -7.15 18.97 -14.32
N LEU A 296 -7.35 18.73 -13.03
CA LEU A 296 -6.31 18.83 -12.01
C LEU A 296 -5.53 17.52 -11.90
N PRO A 297 -4.19 17.56 -11.77
CA PRO A 297 -3.39 16.36 -11.61
C PRO A 297 -3.70 15.64 -10.29
N CYS A 298 -3.60 14.30 -10.30
CA CYS A 298 -3.44 13.56 -9.05
C CYS A 298 -2.01 13.77 -8.53
N ILE A 299 -1.88 13.89 -7.21
CA ILE A 299 -0.58 14.09 -6.56
C ILE A 299 -0.35 12.94 -5.57
N HIS A 300 0.77 12.26 -5.71
CA HIS A 300 1.11 11.07 -4.92
C HIS A 300 2.40 11.32 -4.15
N PHE A 301 2.35 11.21 -2.83
CA PHE A 301 3.49 11.36 -1.96
C PHE A 301 3.97 9.99 -1.49
N PHE A 302 5.28 9.77 -1.52
CA PHE A 302 5.91 8.54 -1.03
C PHE A 302 7.10 8.85 -0.12
N THR A 303 7.30 8.02 0.91
CA THR A 303 8.51 8.13 1.75
C THR A 303 9.72 7.45 1.15
N GLY A 304 9.60 6.28 0.52
CA GLY A 304 10.75 5.53 -0.01
C GLY A 304 11.84 5.19 1.03
N THR A 305 11.54 5.37 2.32
CA THR A 305 12.38 5.10 3.48
C THR A 305 11.49 4.72 4.67
N PRO A 306 12.01 3.94 5.63
CA PRO A 306 11.27 3.53 6.82
C PRO A 306 10.98 4.67 7.79
N ASP A 307 10.02 4.43 8.70
CA ASP A 307 9.52 5.37 9.71
C ASP A 307 9.09 6.71 9.07
N PRO A 308 7.79 6.91 8.77
CA PRO A 308 7.32 8.17 8.22
C PRO A 308 7.72 9.35 9.10
N ASP A 309 7.80 9.19 10.43
CA ASP A 309 8.21 10.25 11.36
C ASP A 309 9.63 10.79 11.07
N ARG A 310 10.50 9.96 10.48
CA ARG A 310 11.90 10.28 10.17
C ARG A 310 12.16 10.43 8.66
N SER A 311 11.11 10.44 7.87
CA SER A 311 11.16 10.45 6.40
C SER A 311 10.44 11.67 5.82
N VAL A 312 10.74 11.99 4.55
CA VAL A 312 10.03 13.03 3.79
C VAL A 312 8.97 12.40 2.88
N PHE A 313 7.74 12.90 2.90
CA PHE A 313 6.74 12.61 1.87
C PHE A 313 7.07 13.37 0.58
N LYS A 314 7.66 12.67 -0.40
CA LYS A 314 8.12 13.23 -1.68
C LYS A 314 7.03 13.17 -2.75
N PRO A 315 6.67 14.28 -3.40
CA PRO A 315 5.59 14.31 -4.37
C PRO A 315 5.99 13.69 -5.72
N PHE A 316 5.02 13.05 -6.36
CA PHE A 316 5.07 12.49 -7.68
C PHE A 316 3.77 12.84 -8.41
N ILE A 317 3.89 13.29 -9.67
CA ILE A 317 2.77 13.57 -10.56
C ILE A 317 3.05 12.87 -11.89
N PHE A 318 2.06 12.15 -12.41
CA PHE A 318 2.16 11.55 -13.75
C PHE A 318 2.23 12.64 -14.82
N VAL A 319 3.34 12.69 -15.55
CA VAL A 319 3.58 13.54 -16.71
C VAL A 319 4.32 12.77 -17.80
N GLN A 320 4.38 13.31 -19.01
CA GLN A 320 5.12 12.69 -20.10
C GLN A 320 6.64 12.72 -19.83
N ASN A 321 7.36 11.71 -20.31
CA ASN A 321 8.83 11.62 -20.26
C ASN A 321 9.45 11.53 -18.85
N ILE A 322 8.71 11.06 -17.84
CA ILE A 322 9.28 10.71 -16.53
C ILE A 322 10.44 9.72 -16.71
N THR A 323 11.58 10.06 -16.11
CA THR A 323 12.76 9.19 -16.09
C THR A 323 12.66 8.15 -14.98
N GLN A 324 13.50 7.11 -15.06
CA GLN A 324 13.58 6.09 -14.01
C GLN A 324 13.99 6.70 -12.66
N LEU A 325 13.35 6.25 -11.59
CA LEU A 325 13.57 6.74 -10.21
C LEU A 325 14.77 6.02 -9.57
N LEU A 326 15.96 6.29 -10.09
CA LEU A 326 17.16 5.45 -9.84
C LEU A 326 17.59 5.42 -8.37
N LYS A 327 17.48 6.53 -7.63
CA LYS A 327 17.94 6.63 -6.24
C LYS A 327 17.04 5.94 -5.21
N THR A 328 15.85 5.53 -5.65
CA THR A 328 14.86 4.73 -4.91
C THR A 328 14.68 3.34 -5.50
N SER A 329 15.54 2.95 -6.45
CA SER A 329 15.55 1.62 -7.07
C SER A 329 16.71 0.78 -6.52
N SER A 330 16.42 -0.41 -6.03
CA SER A 330 17.40 -1.37 -5.52
C SER A 330 18.18 -2.03 -6.66
N PRO A 331 19.35 -2.62 -6.36
CA PRO A 331 20.11 -3.38 -7.34
C PRO A 331 19.32 -4.55 -7.94
N VAL A 332 19.51 -4.82 -9.23
CA VAL A 332 18.88 -5.94 -9.95
C VAL A 332 19.83 -7.14 -9.97
N PHE A 333 19.32 -8.30 -9.55
CA PHE A 333 20.13 -9.54 -9.43
C PHE A 333 19.84 -10.60 -10.49
N GLY A 334 18.80 -10.41 -11.31
CA GLY A 334 18.46 -11.31 -12.40
C GLY A 334 18.23 -12.76 -11.93
N PRO A 335 18.76 -13.78 -12.64
CA PRO A 335 18.62 -15.19 -12.24
C PRO A 335 19.21 -15.54 -10.87
N GLU A 336 20.12 -14.70 -10.35
CA GLU A 336 20.75 -14.92 -9.05
C GLU A 336 19.89 -14.49 -7.87
N ASP A 337 18.78 -13.79 -8.12
CA ASP A 337 17.86 -13.32 -7.10
C ASP A 337 17.27 -14.52 -6.30
N PRO A 338 17.29 -14.49 -4.95
CA PRO A 338 16.71 -15.52 -4.10
C PRO A 338 15.26 -15.85 -4.40
N VAL A 339 14.48 -14.89 -4.93
CA VAL A 339 13.12 -15.17 -5.37
C VAL A 339 13.14 -16.12 -6.56
N LYS A 340 14.09 -16.04 -7.50
CA LYS A 340 14.14 -16.87 -8.71
C LYS A 340 14.72 -18.28 -8.50
N LYS A 341 15.42 -18.51 -7.39
CA LYS A 341 16.07 -19.81 -7.08
C LYS A 341 15.12 -20.77 -6.38
N LYS A 342 15.22 -22.07 -6.68
CA LYS A 342 14.50 -23.13 -5.95
C LYS A 342 15.49 -24.03 -5.20
N PRO A 343 15.28 -24.28 -3.88
CA PRO A 343 14.28 -23.65 -3.00
C PRO A 343 14.55 -22.14 -2.79
N ARG A 344 13.48 -21.34 -2.62
CA ARG A 344 13.56 -19.86 -2.51
C ARG A 344 14.20 -19.42 -1.19
N PHE A 345 14.75 -18.21 -1.18
CA PHE A 345 15.17 -17.49 0.03
C PHE A 345 16.22 -18.21 0.92
N HIS A 346 17.11 -18.99 0.32
CA HIS A 346 18.24 -19.62 1.03
C HIS A 346 19.44 -18.69 1.19
N THR A 347 19.46 -17.59 0.46
CA THR A 347 20.47 -16.54 0.53
C THR A 347 19.75 -15.20 0.68
N LYS A 348 20.39 -14.26 1.37
CA LYS A 348 19.91 -12.89 1.49
C LYS A 348 20.83 -11.94 0.72
N LEU A 349 20.26 -10.97 0.02
CA LEU A 349 20.99 -9.97 -0.74
C LEU A 349 20.87 -8.59 -0.08
N ASP A 350 21.85 -7.73 -0.33
CA ASP A 350 21.77 -6.32 0.07
C ASP A 350 20.96 -5.55 -0.98
N ARG A 351 19.71 -5.24 -0.64
CA ARG A 351 18.77 -4.55 -1.54
C ARG A 351 18.70 -3.04 -1.29
N ARG A 352 19.59 -2.47 -0.47
CA ARG A 352 19.48 -1.05 -0.10
C ARG A 352 19.86 -0.14 -1.27
N HIS A 353 18.91 0.67 -1.73
CA HIS A 353 19.14 1.74 -2.70
C HIS A 353 19.82 2.95 -2.04
N GLU A 354 20.28 3.91 -2.84
CA GLU A 354 21.07 5.06 -2.37
C GLU A 354 20.37 5.86 -1.26
N LEU A 355 19.09 6.24 -1.48
CA LEU A 355 18.31 6.97 -0.47
C LEU A 355 18.21 6.19 0.85
N TYR A 356 17.94 4.88 0.80
CA TYR A 356 17.83 4.03 2.00
C TYR A 356 19.14 4.01 2.78
N GLN A 357 20.28 3.83 2.11
CA GLN A 357 21.59 3.81 2.77
C GLN A 357 21.90 5.15 3.47
N LYS A 358 21.51 6.27 2.85
CA LYS A 358 21.68 7.61 3.43
C LYS A 358 20.75 7.84 4.60
N HIS A 359 19.51 7.38 4.50
CA HIS A 359 18.55 7.40 5.59
C HIS A 359 19.06 6.60 6.80
N GLU A 360 19.53 5.36 6.62
CA GLU A 360 20.13 4.57 7.72
C GLU A 360 21.31 5.30 8.41
N GLN A 361 22.16 5.95 7.62
CA GLN A 361 23.27 6.75 8.15
C GLN A 361 22.76 7.94 8.98
N ALA A 362 21.80 8.69 8.45
CA ALA A 362 21.19 9.81 9.16
C ALA A 362 20.53 9.33 10.46
N VAL A 363 19.76 8.25 10.41
CA VAL A 363 19.12 7.60 11.55
C VAL A 363 20.12 7.30 12.68
N ALA A 364 21.24 6.65 12.36
CA ALA A 364 22.30 6.36 13.32
C ALA A 364 22.96 7.65 13.89
N MET A 365 23.09 8.71 13.07
CA MET A 365 23.58 10.00 13.53
C MET A 365 22.60 10.71 14.48
N MET A 366 21.29 10.60 14.23
CA MET A 366 20.26 11.17 15.09
C MET A 366 20.24 10.49 16.47
N GLU A 367 20.43 9.17 16.51
CA GLU A 367 20.50 8.39 17.75
C GLU A 367 21.74 8.71 18.59
N SER A 368 22.85 9.06 17.93
CA SER A 368 24.11 9.40 18.61
C SER A 368 24.24 10.88 19.01
N SER A 369 23.45 11.79 18.42
CA SER A 369 23.50 13.22 18.73
C SER A 369 22.13 13.91 18.62
N LYS A 370 21.64 14.43 19.75
CA LYS A 370 20.40 15.22 19.82
C LYS A 370 20.45 16.49 18.99
N GLU A 371 21.61 17.12 18.86
CA GLU A 371 21.80 18.33 18.06
C GLU A 371 21.67 18.02 16.58
N LYS A 372 22.32 16.95 16.11
CA LYS A 372 22.16 16.46 14.73
C LYS A 372 20.74 16.01 14.45
N ALA A 373 20.11 15.28 15.39
CA ALA A 373 18.71 14.88 15.28
C ALA A 373 17.80 16.09 15.05
N LYS A 374 17.93 17.13 15.89
CA LYS A 374 17.14 18.35 15.74
C LYS A 374 17.38 19.02 14.39
N LEU A 375 18.63 19.15 13.95
CA LEU A 375 18.97 19.80 12.67
C LEU A 375 18.39 19.04 11.46
N ILE A 376 18.60 17.71 11.41
CA ILE A 376 18.08 16.87 10.32
C ILE A 376 16.55 16.94 10.30
N MET A 377 15.90 16.78 11.46
CA MET A 377 14.44 16.86 11.57
C MET A 377 13.89 18.21 11.11
N GLU A 378 14.52 19.32 11.50
CA GLU A 378 14.13 20.66 11.04
C GLU A 378 14.26 20.82 9.53
N GLN A 379 15.32 20.26 8.93
CA GLN A 379 15.56 20.32 7.48
C GLN A 379 14.58 19.45 6.69
N ILE A 380 14.32 18.21 7.11
CA ILE A 380 13.37 17.33 6.42
C ILE A 380 11.93 17.85 6.51
N HIS A 381 11.52 18.40 7.67
CA HIS A 381 10.20 19.01 7.81
C HIS A 381 10.05 20.26 6.94
N LYS A 382 11.12 21.06 6.83
CA LYS A 382 11.13 22.23 5.94
C LYS A 382 11.02 21.82 4.47
N LEU A 383 11.76 20.78 4.05
CA LEU A 383 11.67 20.23 2.70
C LEU A 383 10.26 19.73 2.41
N GLU A 384 9.72 18.86 3.27
CA GLU A 384 8.36 18.33 3.15
C GLU A 384 7.32 19.44 3.04
N LYS A 385 7.35 20.42 3.96
CA LYS A 385 6.39 21.53 3.93
C LYS A 385 6.48 22.35 2.65
N THR A 386 7.70 22.63 2.17
CA THR A 386 7.91 23.35 0.91
C THR A 386 7.29 22.61 -0.27
N LYS A 387 7.46 21.29 -0.34
CA LYS A 387 6.91 20.46 -1.42
C LYS A 387 5.39 20.35 -1.32
N ILE A 388 4.83 20.24 -0.12
CA ILE A 388 3.38 20.26 0.09
C ILE A 388 2.77 21.59 -0.39
N ASP A 389 3.35 22.72 0.02
CA ASP A 389 2.88 24.05 -0.36
C ASP A 389 2.95 24.25 -1.90
N GLU A 390 3.99 23.70 -2.55
CA GLU A 390 4.11 23.69 -4.02
C GLU A 390 2.96 22.89 -4.68
N MET A 391 2.63 21.71 -4.13
CA MET A 391 1.55 20.86 -4.64
C MET A 391 0.18 21.52 -4.43
N GLU A 392 -0.06 22.15 -3.28
CA GLU A 392 -1.27 22.92 -3.03
C GLU A 392 -1.42 24.09 -4.01
N HIS A 393 -0.32 24.80 -4.30
CA HIS A 393 -0.31 25.87 -5.29
C HIS A 393 -0.68 25.37 -6.70
N ILE A 394 -0.21 24.18 -7.10
CA ILE A 394 -0.60 23.55 -8.37
C ILE A 394 -2.10 23.25 -8.38
N LEU A 395 -2.65 22.69 -7.30
CA LEU A 395 -4.08 22.37 -7.20
C LEU A 395 -4.98 23.63 -7.20
N GLN A 396 -4.55 24.69 -6.54
CA GLN A 396 -5.32 25.94 -6.45
C GLN A 396 -5.32 26.73 -7.77
N ASN A 397 -4.21 26.74 -8.49
CA ASN A 397 -4.07 27.52 -9.73
C ASN A 397 -4.37 26.71 -11.00
N GLY A 398 -4.45 25.38 -10.91
CA GLY A 398 -4.64 24.48 -12.04
C GLY A 398 -3.50 24.52 -13.06
N PHE A 399 -2.34 25.03 -12.69
CA PHE A 399 -1.17 25.14 -13.55
C PHE A 399 -0.06 24.20 -13.09
N LEU A 400 0.28 23.25 -13.96
CA LEU A 400 1.40 22.32 -13.78
C LEU A 400 2.46 22.61 -14.84
N ASN A 401 3.66 22.99 -14.41
CA ASN A 401 4.81 23.05 -15.30
C ASN A 401 5.36 21.63 -15.51
N VAL A 402 5.06 21.05 -16.67
CA VAL A 402 5.46 19.68 -17.01
C VAL A 402 6.98 19.48 -16.94
N ASP A 403 7.77 20.45 -17.40
CA ASP A 403 9.23 20.34 -17.40
C ASP A 403 9.82 20.25 -15.99
N GLN A 404 9.17 20.91 -15.01
CA GLN A 404 9.54 20.80 -13.59
C GLN A 404 9.00 19.51 -12.97
N ALA A 405 7.77 19.12 -13.33
CA ALA A 405 7.12 17.93 -12.80
C ALA A 405 7.85 16.62 -13.17
N VAL A 406 8.52 16.56 -14.32
CA VAL A 406 9.28 15.38 -14.79
C VAL A 406 10.34 14.92 -13.78
N ASN A 407 11.02 15.86 -13.12
CA ASN A 407 12.08 15.56 -12.16
C ASN A 407 11.64 15.77 -10.70
N LEU A 408 10.39 16.20 -10.46
CA LEU A 408 9.89 16.60 -9.13
C LEU A 408 10.23 15.60 -8.02
N PHE A 409 9.96 14.31 -8.25
CA PHE A 409 10.26 13.27 -7.27
C PHE A 409 11.78 13.08 -7.09
N SER A 410 12.50 12.95 -8.20
CA SER A 410 13.96 12.73 -8.20
C SER A 410 14.73 13.89 -7.53
N ASP A 411 14.36 15.12 -7.84
CA ASP A 411 14.97 16.32 -7.25
C ASP A 411 14.69 16.37 -5.74
N CYS A 412 13.49 16.00 -5.30
CA CYS A 412 13.18 15.92 -3.88
C CYS A 412 13.98 14.82 -3.16
N VAL A 413 14.21 13.66 -3.82
CA VAL A 413 15.08 12.60 -3.30
C VAL A 413 16.53 13.09 -3.18
N GLU A 414 17.02 13.83 -4.17
CA GLU A 414 18.36 14.43 -4.11
C GLU A 414 18.48 15.39 -2.94
N GLU A 415 17.54 16.33 -2.78
CA GLU A 415 17.53 17.28 -1.66
C GLU A 415 17.54 16.56 -0.31
N GLU A 416 16.75 15.50 -0.15
CA GLU A 416 16.73 14.68 1.08
C GLU A 416 18.07 13.95 1.33
N ILE A 417 18.69 13.39 0.29
CA ILE A 417 20.02 12.79 0.38
C ILE A 417 21.07 13.80 0.83
N HIS A 418 20.98 15.05 0.35
CA HIS A 418 21.88 16.12 0.78
C HIS A 418 21.67 16.52 2.25
N ILE A 419 20.44 16.44 2.76
CA ILE A 419 20.14 16.68 4.19
C ILE A 419 20.73 15.57 5.07
N TYR A 420 20.77 14.32 4.58
CA TYR A 420 21.33 13.18 5.30
C TYR A 420 22.86 13.10 5.30
N ALA A 421 23.53 13.84 4.42
CA ALA A 421 24.98 13.89 4.28
C ALA A 421 25.63 14.83 5.31
#